data_AF-A0A651DT74-F1
#
_entry.id   AF-A0A651DT74-F1
#
_cell.length_a   1.000
_cell.length_b   1.000
_cell.length_c   1.000
_cell.angle_alpha   90.00
_cell.angle_beta   90.00
_cell.angle_gamma   90.00
#
_symmetry.space_group_name_H-M   'P 1'
#
loop_
_entity.id
_entity.type
_entity.pdbx_description
1 polymer ?
#
loop_
_entity_poly.entity_id
_entity_poly.type
_entity_poly.pdbx_seq_one_letter_code
_entity_poly.pdbx_strand_id
1 'polypeptide(L)'
;MVVVRACQPFEDWAKGIDEEAPTAYDSSGKWSNAYLIPEFNTEEDAWEWLEANCGMLFELELDSWYTDPEAWPEDRSWNAFREWFDVELIEMAWDLVDEPLSSEPPESPRGVEA
;
A
#
# COMPACT_ATOMS: atom_id res chain seq x y z
N MET A 1 4.67 -9.50 8.63
CA MET A 1 4.51 -8.33 7.74
C MET A 1 3.17 -8.44 7.02
N VAL A 2 2.73 -7.39 6.34
CA VAL A 2 1.54 -7.44 5.48
C VAL A 2 1.87 -6.92 4.09
N VAL A 3 1.38 -7.60 3.05
CA VAL A 3 1.41 -7.13 1.67
C VAL A 3 0.02 -6.62 1.31
N VAL A 4 -0.05 -5.41 0.79
CA VAL A 4 -1.28 -4.75 0.35
C VAL A 4 -1.19 -4.58 -1.15
N ARG A 5 -2.16 -5.12 -1.89
CA ARG A 5 -2.21 -5.04 -3.36
C ARG A 5 -3.44 -4.26 -3.78
N ALA A 6 -3.25 -3.24 -4.60
CA ALA A 6 -4.36 -2.47 -5.14
C ALA A 6 -5.28 -3.37 -6.01
N CYS A 7 -6.59 -3.22 -5.81
CA CYS A 7 -7.64 -3.80 -6.64
C CYS A 7 -8.33 -2.71 -7.47
N GLN A 8 -9.35 -3.11 -8.24
CA GLN A 8 -10.05 -2.23 -9.18
C GLN A 8 -10.55 -0.90 -8.58
N PRO A 9 -11.14 -0.86 -7.36
CA PRO A 9 -11.65 0.41 -6.82
C PRO A 9 -10.56 1.47 -6.62
N PHE A 10 -9.36 1.05 -6.20
CA PHE A 10 -8.23 1.97 -6.06
C PHE A 10 -7.80 2.52 -7.41
N GLU A 11 -7.73 1.67 -8.44
CA GLU A 11 -7.39 2.14 -9.79
C GLU A 11 -8.45 3.09 -10.36
N ASP A 12 -9.72 2.79 -10.14
CA ASP A 12 -10.83 3.62 -10.65
C ASP A 12 -10.81 5.00 -9.99
N TRP A 13 -10.49 5.05 -8.69
CA TRP A 13 -10.23 6.31 -7.98
C TRP A 13 -9.02 7.04 -8.56
N ALA A 14 -7.89 6.36 -8.73
CA ALA A 14 -6.67 6.94 -9.29
C ALA A 14 -6.89 7.52 -10.69
N LYS A 15 -7.59 6.79 -11.56
CA LYS A 15 -8.00 7.24 -12.91
C LYS A 15 -8.95 8.42 -12.89
N GLY A 16 -9.78 8.52 -11.83
CA GLY A 16 -10.66 9.66 -11.63
C GLY A 16 -9.91 10.97 -11.35
N ILE A 17 -8.67 10.87 -10.84
CA ILE A 17 -7.78 12.01 -10.59
C ILE A 17 -6.91 12.30 -11.82
N ASP A 18 -6.30 11.27 -12.39
CA ASP A 18 -5.46 11.34 -13.58
C ASP A 18 -5.87 10.24 -14.58
N GLU A 19 -6.49 10.62 -15.70
CA GLU A 19 -6.98 9.68 -16.71
C GLU A 19 -5.83 8.87 -17.37
N GLU A 20 -4.59 9.38 -17.34
CA GLU A 20 -3.40 8.70 -17.84
C GLU A 20 -2.70 7.83 -16.77
N ALA A 21 -3.29 7.71 -15.58
CA ALA A 21 -2.82 6.86 -14.49
C ALA A 21 -2.45 5.45 -14.98
N PRO A 22 -1.21 4.98 -14.74
CA PRO A 22 -0.85 3.61 -15.08
C PRO A 22 -1.75 2.62 -14.35
N THR A 23 -2.27 1.63 -15.07
CA THR A 23 -3.11 0.60 -14.47
C THR A 23 -2.21 -0.42 -13.78
N ALA A 24 -2.53 -0.85 -12.55
CA ALA A 24 -1.75 -1.86 -11.85
C ALA A 24 -1.78 -3.23 -12.55
N TYR A 25 -2.66 -3.41 -13.55
CA TYR A 25 -2.74 -4.57 -14.44
C TYR A 25 -1.93 -4.47 -15.74
N ASP A 26 -1.32 -3.33 -16.03
CA ASP A 26 -0.45 -3.17 -17.19
C ASP A 26 0.87 -3.93 -16.92
N SER A 27 1.06 -5.01 -17.69
CA SER A 27 2.27 -5.75 -18.11
C SER A 27 3.45 -6.04 -17.16
N SER A 28 3.50 -5.46 -15.95
CA SER A 28 4.61 -5.49 -14.99
C SER A 28 4.26 -6.13 -13.64
N GLY A 29 2.98 -6.32 -13.35
CA GLY A 29 2.47 -6.96 -12.13
C GLY A 29 1.68 -5.99 -11.25
N LYS A 30 0.85 -6.54 -10.36
CA LYS A 30 0.02 -5.75 -9.44
C LYS A 30 0.90 -4.82 -8.59
N TRP A 31 0.63 -3.52 -8.60
CA TRP A 31 1.19 -2.58 -7.64
C TRP A 31 0.90 -3.07 -6.22
N SER A 32 1.95 -3.22 -5.42
CA SER A 32 1.82 -3.72 -4.06
C SER A 32 2.89 -3.13 -3.16
N ASN A 33 2.49 -2.72 -1.97
CA ASN A 33 3.39 -2.32 -0.91
C ASN A 33 3.44 -3.41 0.16
N ALA A 34 4.60 -3.53 0.81
CA ALA A 34 4.79 -4.41 1.95
C ALA A 34 5.11 -3.57 3.19
N TYR A 35 4.41 -3.83 4.28
CA TYR A 35 4.54 -3.11 5.54
C TYR A 35 5.01 -4.04 6.64
N LEU A 36 6.07 -3.65 7.35
CA LEU A 36 6.45 -4.30 8.59
C LEU A 36 5.45 -3.90 9.68
N ILE A 37 4.83 -4.90 10.30
CA ILE A 37 3.85 -4.76 11.38
C ILE A 37 4.42 -5.40 12.64
N PRO A 38 3.86 -5.14 13.85
CA PRO A 38 4.30 -5.81 15.06
C PRO A 38 4.28 -7.34 14.94
N GLU A 39 5.04 -8.02 15.78
CA GLU A 39 4.99 -9.48 15.89
C GLU A 39 3.75 -9.90 16.70
N PHE A 40 3.06 -10.93 16.24
CA PHE A 40 1.86 -11.47 16.86
C PHE A 40 2.05 -12.97 17.12
N ASN A 41 1.38 -13.48 18.16
CA ASN A 41 1.43 -14.90 18.49
C ASN A 41 0.48 -15.73 17.62
N THR A 42 -0.56 -15.11 17.08
CA THR A 42 -1.57 -15.74 16.23
C THR A 42 -1.88 -14.88 15.01
N GLU A 43 -2.37 -15.51 13.95
CA GLU A 43 -2.84 -14.81 12.75
C GLU A 43 -4.07 -13.93 13.07
N GLU A 44 -4.94 -14.39 13.97
CA GLU A 44 -6.14 -13.66 14.41
C GLU A 44 -5.77 -12.32 15.07
N ASP A 45 -4.78 -12.32 15.97
CA ASP A 45 -4.28 -11.07 16.59
C ASP A 45 -3.74 -10.09 15.53
N ALA A 46 -3.08 -10.61 14.49
CA ALA A 46 -2.56 -9.80 13.40
C ALA A 46 -3.69 -9.19 12.56
N TRP A 47 -4.75 -9.95 12.28
CA TRP A 47 -5.93 -9.45 11.59
C TRP A 47 -6.70 -8.41 12.39
N GLU A 48 -6.86 -8.60 13.70
CA GLU A 48 -7.48 -7.60 14.60
C GLU A 48 -6.68 -6.29 14.61
N TRP A 49 -5.35 -6.39 14.65
CA TRP A 49 -4.49 -5.22 14.55
C TRP A 49 -4.63 -4.54 13.17
N LEU A 50 -4.68 -5.31 12.08
CA LEU A 50 -4.88 -4.76 10.74
C LEU A 50 -6.22 -4.03 10.63
N GLU A 51 -7.31 -4.60 11.14
CA GLU A 51 -8.63 -3.95 11.15
C GLU A 51 -8.58 -2.63 11.93
N ALA A 52 -7.94 -2.61 13.10
CA ALA A 52 -7.81 -1.40 13.92
C ALA A 52 -6.91 -0.31 13.28
N ASN A 53 -5.98 -0.70 12.40
CA ASN A 53 -5.00 0.20 11.78
C ASN A 53 -5.20 0.38 10.27
N CYS A 54 -6.28 -0.16 9.70
CA CYS A 54 -6.50 -0.15 8.26
C CYS A 54 -6.57 1.26 7.67
N GLY A 55 -7.11 2.23 8.40
CA GLY A 55 -7.17 3.62 7.96
C GLY A 55 -5.78 4.20 7.68
N MET A 56 -4.78 3.88 8.52
CA MET A 56 -3.39 4.31 8.31
C MET A 56 -2.80 3.65 7.06
N LEU A 57 -3.02 2.34 6.87
CA LEU A 57 -2.55 1.64 5.67
C LEU A 57 -3.22 2.18 4.41
N PHE A 58 -4.51 2.49 4.48
CA PHE A 58 -5.26 3.09 3.37
C PHE A 58 -4.66 4.45 2.98
N GLU A 59 -4.40 5.32 3.97
CA GLU A 59 -3.79 6.62 3.72
C GLU A 59 -2.38 6.50 3.13
N LEU A 60 -1.58 5.52 3.55
CA LEU A 60 -0.27 5.24 2.94
C LEU A 60 -0.39 4.83 1.46
N GLU A 61 -1.36 3.97 1.11
CA GLU A 61 -1.62 3.61 -0.29
C GLU A 61 -2.05 4.81 -1.13
N LEU A 62 -2.96 5.64 -0.60
CA LEU A 62 -3.46 6.84 -1.28
C LEU A 62 -2.35 7.87 -1.47
N ASP A 63 -1.56 8.15 -0.44
CA ASP A 63 -0.45 9.09 -0.47
C ASP A 63 0.67 8.66 -1.42
N SER A 64 0.88 7.35 -1.57
CA SER A 64 1.83 6.81 -2.55
C SER A 64 1.46 7.14 -4.00
N TRP A 65 0.19 7.48 -4.25
CA TRP A 65 -0.31 7.85 -5.57
C TRP A 65 -0.59 9.34 -5.72
N TYR A 66 -1.31 9.94 -4.78
CA TYR A 66 -1.71 11.33 -4.82
C TYR A 66 -1.74 11.92 -3.41
N THR A 67 -0.87 12.89 -3.16
CA THR A 67 -0.57 13.39 -1.80
C THR A 67 -1.57 14.42 -1.27
N ASP A 68 -2.58 14.83 -2.04
CA ASP A 68 -3.59 15.79 -1.60
C ASP A 68 -4.77 15.05 -0.93
N PRO A 69 -4.92 15.17 0.40
CA PRO A 69 -5.95 14.44 1.15
C PRO A 69 -7.38 14.88 0.80
N GLU A 70 -7.58 16.05 0.19
CA GLU A 70 -8.91 16.50 -0.24
C GLU A 70 -9.49 15.65 -1.39
N ALA A 71 -8.63 14.98 -2.16
CA ALA A 71 -9.03 14.09 -3.26
C ALA A 71 -9.25 12.63 -2.82
N TRP A 72 -8.97 12.29 -1.56
CA TRP A 72 -9.06 10.93 -1.05
C TRP A 72 -10.52 10.51 -0.79
N PRO A 73 -10.86 9.21 -0.91
CA PRO A 73 -12.19 8.72 -0.55
C PRO A 73 -12.49 9.00 0.92
N GLU A 74 -13.72 9.46 1.23
CA GLU A 74 -14.14 9.72 2.61
C GLU A 74 -14.28 8.43 3.44
N ASP A 75 -14.81 7.36 2.84
CA ASP A 75 -14.92 6.05 3.49
C ASP A 75 -13.59 5.30 3.37
N ARG A 76 -12.87 5.23 4.49
CA ARG A 76 -11.65 4.45 4.67
C ARG A 76 -11.80 3.42 5.78
N SER A 77 -13.03 2.91 5.95
CA SER A 77 -13.34 1.83 6.89
C SER A 77 -12.68 0.51 6.49
N TRP A 78 -12.65 -0.46 7.40
CA TRP A 78 -12.13 -1.80 7.13
C TRP A 78 -12.84 -2.49 5.95
N ASN A 79 -14.16 -2.30 5.83
CA ASN A 79 -14.92 -2.86 4.72
C ASN A 79 -14.45 -2.27 3.38
N ALA A 80 -14.32 -0.94 3.30
CA ALA A 80 -13.79 -0.27 2.11
C ALA A 80 -12.35 -0.72 1.83
N PHE A 81 -11.51 -0.83 2.85
CA PHE A 81 -10.14 -1.31 2.72
C PHE A 81 -10.08 -2.72 2.11
N ARG A 82 -10.93 -3.65 2.55
CA ARG A 82 -11.00 -5.03 2.01
C ARG A 82 -11.60 -5.12 0.61
N GLU A 83 -12.37 -4.12 0.18
CA GLU A 83 -12.85 -4.01 -1.21
C GLU A 83 -11.78 -3.43 -2.14
N TRP A 84 -11.01 -2.46 -1.63
CA TRP A 84 -10.00 -1.74 -2.40
C TRP A 84 -8.67 -2.49 -2.51
N PHE A 85 -8.38 -3.36 -1.54
CA PHE A 85 -7.09 -4.04 -1.46
C PHE A 85 -7.22 -5.53 -1.18
N ASP A 86 -6.38 -6.30 -1.87
CA ASP A 86 -6.08 -7.69 -1.53
C ASP A 86 -4.91 -7.71 -0.53
N VAL A 87 -5.14 -8.30 0.64
CA VAL A 87 -4.25 -8.19 1.80
C VAL A 87 -3.75 -9.57 2.20
N GLU A 88 -2.43 -9.73 2.26
CA GLU A 88 -1.76 -11.00 2.55
C GLU A 88 -0.81 -10.84 3.75
N LEU A 89 -0.98 -11.68 4.76
CA LEU A 89 -0.04 -11.76 5.88
C LEU A 89 1.15 -12.65 5.48
N ILE A 90 2.36 -12.15 5.66
CA ILE A 90 3.58 -12.92 5.45
C ILE A 90 4.28 -13.10 6.79
N GLU A 91 4.42 -14.36 7.20
CA GLU A 91 4.95 -14.77 8.50
C GLU A 91 6.43 -14.43 8.67
N MET A 92 7.24 -14.67 7.64
CA MET A 92 8.69 -14.52 7.73
C MET A 92 9.26 -13.66 6.61
N ALA A 93 10.12 -12.72 7.01
CA ALA A 93 10.94 -11.88 6.17
C ALA A 93 12.41 -12.22 6.38
N TRP A 94 13.22 -12.20 5.33
CA TRP A 94 14.67 -12.32 5.45
C TRP A 94 15.30 -11.04 4.93
N ASP A 95 15.96 -10.30 5.82
CA ASP A 95 16.82 -9.19 5.40
C ASP A 95 18.14 -9.77 4.90
N LEU A 96 18.48 -9.46 3.65
CA LEU A 96 19.64 -10.01 2.95
C LEU A 96 20.81 -9.03 2.88
N VAL A 97 20.62 -7.80 3.37
CA VAL A 97 21.63 -6.73 3.34
C VAL A 97 21.86 -6.17 4.75
N ASP A 98 23.00 -5.53 4.96
CA ASP A 98 23.36 -4.92 6.25
C ASP A 98 22.97 -3.43 6.33
N GLU A 99 22.29 -2.90 5.31
CA GLU A 99 21.84 -1.52 5.25
C GLU A 99 20.63 -1.29 6.17
N PRO A 100 20.62 -0.22 6.99
CA PRO A 100 19.48 0.07 7.84
C PRO A 100 18.19 0.28 7.05
N LEU A 101 17.08 -0.25 7.55
CA LEU A 101 15.76 0.02 7.00
C LEU A 101 15.42 1.51 7.10
N SER A 102 14.98 2.10 5.98
CA SER A 102 14.50 3.49 5.89
C SER A 102 12.97 3.51 5.86
N SER A 103 12.37 4.44 6.59
CA SER A 103 10.93 4.76 6.48
C SER A 103 10.61 5.74 5.36
N GLU A 104 11.63 6.40 4.81
CA GLU A 104 11.48 7.30 3.67
C GLU A 104 11.60 6.47 2.37
N PRO A 105 10.73 6.73 1.37
CA PRO A 105 10.87 6.08 0.07
C PRO A 105 12.23 6.41 -0.53
N PRO A 106 12.82 5.51 -1.35
CA PRO A 106 14.09 5.80 -2.01
C PRO A 106 13.94 7.09 -2.84
N GLU A 107 14.89 8.01 -2.72
CA GLU A 107 14.92 9.19 -3.59
C GLU A 107 14.90 8.71 -5.04
N SER A 108 13.86 9.11 -5.79
CA SER A 108 13.80 8.88 -7.22
C SER A 108 15.10 9.41 -7.84
N PRO A 109 15.82 8.63 -8.66
CA PRO A 109 17.03 9.11 -9.29
C PRO A 109 16.65 10.31 -10.15
N ARG A 110 16.90 11.53 -9.62
CA ARG A 110 16.70 12.78 -10.36
C ARG A 110 17.40 12.63 -11.71
N GLY A 111 16.68 13.00 -12.76
CA GLY A 111 16.95 12.63 -14.15
C GLY A 111 18.41 12.54 -14.57
N VAL A 112 18.73 11.50 -15.33
CA VAL A 112 19.75 11.63 -16.37
C VAL A 112 19.10 12.45 -17.48
N GLU A 113 19.13 13.78 -17.33
CA GLU A 113 19.08 14.66 -18.49
C GLU A 113 20.38 14.42 -19.29
N ALA A 114 20.23 14.00 -20.54
CA ALA A 114 21.26 14.06 -21.58
C ALA A 114 20.63 14.65 -22.84
#